data_AF-A0A519S0E0-F1
#
_entry.id   AF-A0A519S0E0-F1
#
_cell.length_a   1.000
_cell.length_b   1.000
_cell.length_c   1.000
_cell.angle_alpha   90.00
_cell.angle_beta   90.00
_cell.angle_gamma   90.00
#
_symmetry.space_group_name_H-M   'P 1'
#
loop_
_entity.id
_entity.type
_entity.pdbx_description
1 polymer ?
#
loop_
_entity_poly.entity_id
_entity_poly.type
_entity_poly.pdbx_seq_one_letter_code
_entity_poly.pdbx_strand_id
1 'polypeptide(L)' 'MQKTTTQISGDLQKFIDKFQPSKFKLLTRGIEIRGNNDLHRSITAARELIEKMKLRLTVEHSAEMAMYGGFEVIHAA' A
#
# COMPACT_ATOMS: atom_id res chain seq x y z
N MET A 1 5.98 10.61 -26.07
CA MET A 1 5.15 10.00 -25.01
C MET A 1 6.07 9.22 -24.08
N GLN A 2 6.43 9.78 -22.92
CA GLN A 2 7.27 9.06 -21.96
C GLN A 2 6.38 8.06 -21.22
N LYS A 3 6.46 6.77 -21.60
CA LYS A 3 5.88 5.70 -20.79
C LYS A 3 6.79 5.55 -19.57
N THR A 4 6.47 6.24 -18.49
CA THR A 4 7.05 5.95 -17.18
C THR A 4 6.55 4.57 -16.76
N THR A 5 7.27 3.53 -17.16
CA THR A 5 7.15 2.21 -16.55
C THR A 5 7.61 2.38 -15.11
N THR A 6 6.70 2.70 -14.20
CA THR A 6 6.98 2.79 -12.77
C THR A 6 7.41 1.40 -12.32
N GLN A 7 8.73 1.19 -12.22
CA GLN A 7 9.26 -0.07 -11.73
C GLN A 7 8.85 -0.22 -10.27
N ILE A 8 7.91 -1.13 -10.03
CA ILE A 8 7.49 -1.53 -8.69
C ILE A 8 8.72 -2.14 -8.01
N SER A 9 9.08 -1.66 -6.82
CA SER A 9 10.23 -2.22 -6.10
C SER A 9 9.95 -3.68 -5.70
N GLY A 10 11.00 -4.46 -5.50
CA GLY A 10 10.84 -5.86 -5.07
C GLY A 10 10.07 -6.01 -3.76
N ASP A 11 10.23 -5.07 -2.83
CA ASP A 11 9.48 -5.07 -1.56
C ASP A 11 8.00 -4.74 -1.76
N LEU A 12 7.70 -3.77 -2.63
CA LEU A 12 6.32 -3.40 -2.96
C LEU A 12 5.60 -4.52 -3.71
N GLN A 13 6.29 -5.21 -4.62
CA GLN A 13 5.74 -6.37 -5.31
C GLN A 13 5.47 -7.52 -4.32
N LYS A 14 6.42 -7.84 -3.43
CA LYS A 14 6.22 -8.84 -2.37
C LYS A 14 5.03 -8.50 -1.46
N PHE A 15 4.88 -7.22 -1.12
CA PHE A 15 3.74 -6.75 -0.34
C PHE A 15 2.43 -7.02 -1.10
N ILE A 16 2.32 -6.61 -2.37
CA ILE A 16 1.12 -6.82 -3.19
C ILE A 16 0.78 -8.31 -3.29
N ASP A 17 1.78 -9.16 -3.54
CA ASP A 17 1.60 -10.60 -3.71
C ASP A 17 1.09 -11.29 -2.43
N LYS A 18 1.47 -10.79 -1.25
CA LYS A 18 1.09 -11.38 0.04
C LYS A 18 -0.14 -10.75 0.67
N PHE A 19 -0.29 -9.43 0.53
CA PHE A 19 -1.45 -8.69 1.03
C PHE A 19 -2.69 -8.90 0.16
N GLN A 20 -2.48 -9.13 -1.15
CA GLN A 20 -3.52 -9.36 -2.15
C GLN A 20 -4.67 -8.30 -2.11
N PRO A 21 -4.34 -6.99 -2.19
CA PRO A 21 -5.36 -5.96 -2.16
C PRO A 21 -6.32 -6.08 -3.35
N SER A 22 -7.62 -6.12 -3.09
CA SER A 22 -8.64 -6.27 -4.15
C SER A 22 -8.70 -5.08 -5.11
N LYS A 23 -8.38 -3.87 -4.62
CA LYS A 23 -8.37 -2.65 -5.41
C LYS A 23 -7.27 -1.71 -4.92
N PHE A 24 -6.34 -1.38 -5.81
CA PHE A 24 -5.28 -0.42 -5.53
C PHE A 24 -4.92 0.42 -6.75
N LYS A 25 -4.31 1.58 -6.50
CA LYS A 25 -3.74 2.48 -7.50
C LYS A 25 -2.22 2.51 -7.32
N LEU A 26 -1.47 2.47 -8.41
CA LEU A 26 -0.03 2.69 -8.39
C LEU A 26 0.28 4.17 -8.14
N LEU A 27 1.25 4.44 -7.27
CA LEU A 27 1.80 5.76 -6.98
C LEU A 27 3.28 5.80 -7.37
N THR A 28 3.85 7.00 -7.48
CA THR A 28 5.30 7.15 -7.72
C THR A 28 6.15 6.53 -6.60
N ARG A 29 5.65 6.51 -5.37
CA ARG A 29 6.39 6.04 -4.19
C ARG A 29 5.82 4.75 -3.57
N GLY A 30 4.83 4.12 -4.19
CA GLY A 30 4.07 3.06 -3.52
C GLY A 30 2.78 2.68 -4.22
N ILE A 31 1.80 2.24 -3.42
CA ILE A 31 0.42 2.00 -3.83
C ILE A 31 -0.56 2.66 -2.87
N GLU A 32 -1.74 2.97 -3.38
CA GLU A 32 -2.90 3.38 -2.58
C GLU A 32 -3.96 2.29 -2.66
N ILE A 33 -4.29 1.68 -1.52
CA ILE A 33 -5.36 0.69 -1.42
C ILE A 33 -6.66 1.44 -1.15
N ARG A 34 -7.75 1.09 -1.84
CA ARG A 34 -9.01 1.85 -1.82
C ARG A 34 -10.22 0.97 -1.57
N GLY A 35 -11.26 1.54 -0.96
CA GLY A 35 -12.55 0.86 -0.79
C GLY A 35 -12.52 -0.26 0.24
N ASN A 36 -11.69 -0.15 1.29
CA ASN A 36 -11.74 -1.07 2.42
C ASN A 36 -12.96 -0.75 3.29
N ASN A 37 -13.82 -1.74 3.48
CA ASN A 37 -14.96 -1.65 4.41
C ASN A 37 -14.49 -1.65 5.88
N ASP A 38 -13.39 -2.35 6.18
CA ASP A 38 -12.79 -2.42 7.51
C ASP A 38 -11.38 -1.83 7.46
N LEU A 39 -11.32 -0.50 7.33
CA LEU A 39 -10.08 0.23 7.12
C LEU A 39 -9.06 -0.01 8.24
N HIS A 40 -9.50 0.03 9.50
CA HIS A 40 -8.59 -0.11 10.63
C HIS A 40 -7.94 -1.50 10.63
N ARG A 41 -8.74 -2.56 10.40
CA ARG A 41 -8.21 -3.92 10.30
C ARG A 41 -7.25 -4.08 9.13
N SER A 42 -7.58 -3.52 7.96
CA SER A 42 -6.69 -3.57 6.79
C SER A 42 -5.36 -2.85 7.03
N ILE A 43 -5.38 -1.68 7.68
CA ILE A 43 -4.16 -0.94 8.05
C ILE A 43 -3.31 -1.76 9.02
N THR A 44 -3.92 -2.36 10.06
CA THR A 44 -3.22 -3.19 11.02
C THR A 44 -2.58 -4.40 10.34
N ALA A 45 -3.33 -5.12 9.51
CA ALA A 45 -2.83 -6.26 8.76
C ALA A 45 -1.69 -5.88 7.80
N ALA A 46 -1.76 -4.70 7.16
CA ALA A 46 -0.70 -4.21 6.29
C ALA A 46 0.59 -3.92 7.09
N ARG A 47 0.48 -3.29 8.25
CA ARG A 47 1.62 -3.01 9.15
C ARG A 47 2.26 -4.30 9.64
N GLU A 48 1.46 -5.25 10.12
CA GLU A 48 1.94 -6.57 10.58
C GLU A 48 2.66 -7.34 9.47
N LEU A 49 2.13 -7.30 8.24
CA LEU A 49 2.74 -7.97 7.10
C LEU A 49 4.10 -7.36 6.76
N ILE A 50 4.20 -6.03 6.72
CA ILE A 50 5.44 -5.30 6.45
C ILE A 50 6.49 -5.67 7.49
N GLU A 51 6.13 -5.68 8.77
CA GLU A 51 7.02 -6.04 9.87
C GLU A 51 7.48 -7.51 9.77
N LYS A 52 6.53 -8.43 9.62
CA LYS A 52 6.80 -9.88 9.52
C LYS A 52 7.73 -10.23 8.37
N MET A 53 7.60 -9.52 7.25
CA MET A 53 8.42 -9.74 6.06
C MET A 53 9.67 -8.87 5.99
N LYS A 54 9.86 -7.96 6.97
CA LYS A 54 10.96 -6.98 7.02
C LYS A 54 11.06 -6.14 5.74
N LEU A 55 9.92 -5.70 5.21
CA LEU A 55 9.86 -4.89 3.99
C LEU A 55 10.21 -3.43 4.30
N ARG A 56 10.89 -2.74 3.38
CA ARG A 56 11.19 -1.30 3.49
C ARG A 56 10.02 -0.45 3.03
N LEU A 57 8.87 -0.67 3.66
CA LEU A 57 7.61 0.00 3.37
C LEU A 57 7.04 0.59 4.66
N THR A 58 6.17 1.60 4.53
CA THR A 58 5.39 2.16 5.63
C THR A 58 3.95 2.35 5.20
N VAL A 59 3.04 2.39 6.18
CA VAL A 59 1.62 2.66 5.96
C VAL A 59 1.32 4.09 6.35
N GLU A 60 0.79 4.86 5.39
CA GLU A 60 0.27 6.20 5.61
C GLU A 60 -1.25 6.21 5.43
N HIS A 61 -1.95 7.02 6.23
CA HIS A 61 -3.38 7.22 6.09
C HIS A 61 -3.75 8.64 6.53
N SER A 62 -4.74 9.23 5.87
CA SER A 62 -5.28 10.55 6.20
C SER A 62 -6.78 10.48 6.46
N ALA A 63 -7.35 11.55 7.03
CA ALA A 63 -8.80 11.67 7.20
C ALA A 63 -9.55 11.62 5.86
N GLU A 64 -8.99 12.23 4.82
CA GLU A 64 -9.54 12.19 3.47
C GLU A 64 -9.57 10.76 2.93
N MET A 65 -8.46 10.01 3.07
CA MET A 65 -8.39 8.61 2.68
C MET A 65 -9.41 7.76 3.43
N ALA A 66 -9.58 8.02 4.73
CA ALA A 66 -10.53 7.29 5.55
C ALA A 66 -11.99 7.44 5.07
N MET A 67 -12.37 8.60 4.50
CA MET A 67 -13.71 8.82 3.96
C MET A 67 -14.08 7.84 2.83
N TYR A 68 -13.09 7.31 2.10
CA TYR A 68 -13.30 6.32 1.03
C TYR A 68 -12.66 4.95 1.33
N GLY A 69 -12.33 4.67 2.59
CA GLY A 69 -11.73 3.40 3.00
C GLY A 69 -10.33 3.18 2.40
N GLY A 70 -9.56 4.26 2.25
CA GLY A 70 -8.25 4.28 1.65
C GLY A 70 -7.09 4.32 2.65
N PHE A 71 -5.95 3.79 2.23
CA PHE A 71 -4.64 4.02 2.86
C PHE A 71 -3.51 3.76 1.85
N GLU A 72 -2.33 4.28 2.12
CA GLU A 72 -1.16 4.13 1.27
C GLU A 72 -0.13 3.19 1.88
N VAL A 73 0.58 2.48 1.00
CA VAL A 73 1.77 1.69 1.31
C VAL A 73 2.90 2.21 0.45
N ILE A 74 3.82 2.93 1.06
CA ILE A 74 4.89 3.65 0.37
C ILE A 74 6.27 3.19 0.84
N HIS A 75 7.31 3.52 0.08
CA HIS A 75 8.69 3.30 0.52
C HIS A 75 8.98 4.06 1.81
N ALA A 76 9.54 3.35 2.79
CA ALA A 76 10.04 3.97 4.00
C ALA A 76 11.13 5.01 3.63
N ALA A 77 11.04 6.19 4.27
CA ALA A 77 12.01 7.27 4.10
C ALA A 77 13.37 6.90 4.71
#